data_AF-A0AAE3UAR3-F1
#
_entry.id   AF-A0AAE3UAR3-F1
#
_cell.length_a   1.000
_cell.length_b   1.000
_cell.length_c   1.000
_cell.angle_alpha   90.00
_cell.angle_beta   90.00
_cell.angle_gamma   90.00
#
_symmetry.space_group_name_H-M   'P 1'
#
loop_
_entity.id
_entity.type
_entity.pdbx_description
1 polymer ?
#
loop_
_entity_poly.entity_id
_entity_poly.type
_entity_poly.pdbx_seq_one_letter_code
_entity_poly.pdbx_strand_id
1 'polypeptide(L)'
;MKFVPILTILLMLYAMGKLLHLPALLISMVFGLLINNKERITLAWVVNLLKIKDSKEDQYFDELLKQLKSITYETSFIVRTFFFILFGYSIDIQILTEWEVIVIGSCIVDALLLLRYLYLRYFLRTHVLPELFLMPRGLITVLLFYSIPQRLQLGSFNNGILFFVILTTSVLMMFGLLLYKADAINLSDGEHPL
;
A
#
# COMPACT_ATOMS: atom_id res chain seq x y z
N MET A 1 -5.20 10.89 25.33
CA MET A 1 -3.82 10.83 24.83
C MET A 1 -3.13 9.55 25.32
N LYS A 2 -3.59 8.36 24.91
CA LYS A 2 -3.10 7.08 25.45
C LYS A 2 -2.21 6.27 24.48
N PHE A 3 -2.31 6.48 23.16
CA PHE A 3 -1.52 5.78 22.13
C PHE A 3 -0.16 6.42 21.79
N VAL A 4 0.08 7.66 22.28
CA VAL A 4 1.30 8.44 22.02
C VAL A 4 2.58 7.66 22.32
N PRO A 5 2.70 6.87 23.42
CA PRO A 5 3.92 6.13 23.70
C PRO A 5 4.33 5.15 22.60
N ILE A 6 3.37 4.39 22.05
CA ILE A 6 3.65 3.41 20.98
C ILE A 6 4.03 4.14 19.69
N LEU A 7 3.33 5.25 19.37
CA LEU A 7 3.67 6.08 18.22
C LEU A 7 5.07 6.69 18.35
N THR A 8 5.44 7.17 19.54
CA THR A 8 6.78 7.71 19.83
C THR A 8 7.84 6.63 19.65
N ILE A 9 7.64 5.43 20.17
CA ILE A 9 8.58 4.31 19.98
C ILE A 9 8.69 3.94 18.49
N LEU A 10 7.56 3.92 17.77
CA LEU A 10 7.55 3.63 16.33
C LEU A 10 8.31 4.70 15.52
N LEU A 11 8.12 5.98 15.83
CA LEU A 11 8.83 7.10 15.20
C LEU A 11 10.32 7.11 15.57
N MET A 12 10.66 6.79 16.82
CA MET A 12 12.04 6.63 17.27
C MET A 12 12.73 5.49 16.52
N LEU A 13 12.08 4.34 16.39
CA LEU A 13 12.60 3.19 15.66
C LEU A 13 12.82 3.52 14.18
N TYR A 14 11.88 4.25 13.56
CA TYR A 14 12.02 4.74 12.20
C TYR A 14 13.22 5.69 12.05
N ALA A 15 13.39 6.67 12.95
CA ALA A 15 14.51 7.61 12.92
C ALA A 15 15.86 6.89 13.11
N MET A 16 15.92 5.94 14.05
CA MET A 16 17.12 5.14 14.29
C MET A 16 17.45 4.24 13.10
N GLY A 17 16.44 3.61 12.49
CA GLY A 17 16.60 2.82 11.26
C GLY A 17 17.14 3.66 10.10
N LYS A 18 16.70 4.92 9.99
CA LYS A 18 17.19 5.85 8.96
C LYS A 18 18.65 6.24 9.16
N LEU A 19 19.09 6.47 10.40
CA LEU A 19 20.49 6.79 10.72
C LEU A 19 21.44 5.64 10.33
N LEU A 20 21.01 4.40 10.54
CA LEU A 20 21.75 3.19 10.19
C LEU A 20 21.70 2.85 8.69
N HIS A 21 21.10 3.69 7.84
CA HIS A 21 20.89 3.46 6.40
C HIS A 21 20.12 2.17 6.08
N LEU A 22 19.34 1.65 7.04
CA LEU A 22 18.49 0.49 6.83
C LEU A 22 17.18 0.93 6.16
N PRO A 23 16.42 0.00 5.53
CA PRO A 23 15.06 0.27 5.07
C PRO A 23 14.14 0.53 6.26
N ALA A 24 14.13 1.77 6.77
CA ALA A 24 13.44 2.14 8.01
C ALA A 24 11.94 1.82 7.99
N LEU A 25 11.33 1.88 6.80
CA LEU A 25 9.95 1.45 6.54
C LEU A 25 9.72 -0.04 6.82
N LEU A 26 10.68 -0.89 6.45
CA LEU A 26 10.61 -2.33 6.69
C LEU A 26 10.75 -2.63 8.19
N ILE A 27 11.66 -1.93 8.87
CA ILE A 27 11.85 -2.07 10.32
C ILE A 27 10.58 -1.69 11.08
N SER A 28 9.95 -0.55 10.77
CA SER A 28 8.72 -0.13 11.43
C SER A 28 7.55 -1.07 11.11
N MET A 29 7.48 -1.62 9.90
CA MET A 29 6.48 -2.63 9.52
C MET A 29 6.66 -3.94 10.32
N VAL A 30 7.87 -4.48 10.38
CA VAL A 30 8.16 -5.73 11.11
C VAL A 30 7.86 -5.55 12.60
N PHE A 31 8.24 -4.41 13.17
CA PHE A 31 7.93 -4.08 14.56
C PHE A 31 6.41 -4.00 14.82
N GLY A 32 5.66 -3.32 13.95
CA GLY A 32 4.20 -3.27 14.06
C GLY A 32 3.55 -4.65 13.97
N LEU A 33 4.08 -5.52 13.10
CA LEU A 33 3.63 -6.91 12.97
C LEU A 33 3.91 -7.72 14.25
N LEU A 34 5.10 -7.58 14.83
CA LEU A 34 5.46 -8.24 16.08
C LEU A 34 4.52 -7.82 17.21
N ILE A 35 4.27 -6.52 17.37
CA ILE A 35 3.36 -6.00 18.40
C ILE A 35 1.93 -6.51 18.22
N ASN A 36 1.41 -6.51 17.00
CA ASN A 36 0.05 -6.97 16.73
C ASN A 36 -0.12 -8.48 17.02
N ASN A 37 0.97 -9.26 16.94
CA ASN A 37 0.96 -10.71 17.13
C ASN A 37 1.54 -11.14 18.49
N LYS A 38 1.44 -10.29 19.52
CA LYS A 38 2.04 -10.50 20.86
C LYS A 38 1.79 -11.89 21.47
N GLU A 39 0.59 -12.44 21.30
CA GLU A 39 0.17 -13.72 21.90
C GLU A 39 0.84 -14.95 21.26
N ARG A 40 1.36 -14.82 20.04
CA ARG A 40 2.06 -15.91 19.32
C ARG A 40 3.58 -15.81 19.39
N ILE A 41 4.12 -14.81 20.09
CA ILE A 41 5.56 -14.67 20.25
C ILE A 41 6.05 -15.67 21.30
N THR A 42 6.71 -16.73 20.84
CA THR A 42 7.32 -17.76 21.70
C THR A 42 8.81 -17.52 21.98
N LEU A 43 9.40 -16.43 21.47
CA LEU A 43 10.79 -16.07 21.76
C LEU A 43 10.92 -15.64 23.23
N ALA A 44 11.58 -16.48 24.04
CA ALA A 44 11.73 -16.29 25.49
C ALA A 44 12.33 -14.92 25.88
N TRP A 45 13.24 -14.36 25.08
CA TRP A 45 13.82 -13.03 25.33
C TRP A 45 12.80 -11.89 25.15
N VAL A 46 11.89 -12.01 24.18
CA VAL A 46 10.88 -10.98 23.89
C VAL A 46 9.76 -11.01 24.94
N VAL A 47 9.34 -12.21 25.36
CA VAL A 47 8.35 -12.38 26.45
C VAL A 47 8.89 -11.83 27.78
N ASN A 48 10.17 -12.02 28.07
CA ASN A 48 10.80 -11.52 29.30
C ASN A 48 11.04 -9.99 29.26
N LEU A 49 11.32 -9.41 28.09
CA LEU A 49 11.44 -7.97 27.90
C LEU A 49 10.08 -7.25 27.99
N LEU A 50 9.01 -7.90 27.52
CA LEU A 50 7.66 -7.32 27.44
C LEU A 50 6.75 -7.64 28.64
N LYS A 51 7.19 -8.43 29.64
CA LYS A 51 6.42 -8.77 30.86
C LYS A 51 4.93 -9.09 30.62
N ILE A 52 4.63 -9.90 29.60
CA ILE A 52 3.27 -10.20 29.08
C ILE A 52 2.50 -11.19 29.99
N LYS A 53 2.51 -11.03 31.32
CA LYS A 53 1.90 -11.99 32.26
C LYS A 53 0.91 -11.40 33.26
N ASP A 54 0.49 -10.14 33.09
CA ASP A 54 -0.47 -9.49 33.98
C ASP A 54 -1.77 -9.13 33.25
N SER A 55 -2.84 -9.89 33.52
CA SER A 55 -4.11 -9.87 32.77
C SER A 55 -4.88 -8.53 32.75
N LYS A 56 -4.48 -7.54 33.55
CA LYS A 56 -5.08 -6.19 33.53
C LYS A 56 -4.36 -5.20 32.62
N GLU A 57 -3.05 -5.37 32.39
CA GLU A 57 -2.29 -4.53 31.47
C GLU A 57 -2.58 -4.88 30.00
N ASP A 58 -2.96 -6.13 29.72
CA ASP A 58 -3.26 -6.61 28.37
C ASP A 58 -4.45 -5.89 27.71
N GLN A 59 -5.54 -5.68 28.47
CA GLN A 59 -6.75 -5.01 27.94
C GLN A 59 -6.47 -3.54 27.57
N TYR A 60 -5.71 -2.84 28.41
CA TYR A 60 -5.31 -1.47 28.14
C TYR A 60 -4.44 -1.41 26.88
N PHE A 61 -3.44 -2.30 26.78
CA PHE A 61 -2.56 -2.38 25.62
C PHE A 61 -3.32 -2.68 24.33
N ASP A 62 -4.30 -3.58 24.35
CA ASP A 62 -5.12 -3.87 23.16
C ASP A 62 -6.01 -2.71 22.75
N GLU A 63 -6.53 -1.94 23.70
CA GLU A 63 -7.25 -0.71 23.41
C GLU A 63 -6.33 0.34 22.75
N LEU A 64 -5.08 0.46 23.21
CA LEU A 64 -4.09 1.34 22.58
C LEU A 64 -3.78 0.93 21.14
N LEU A 65 -3.59 -0.37 20.88
CA LEU A 65 -3.31 -0.88 19.55
C LEU A 65 -4.48 -0.65 18.60
N LYS A 66 -5.71 -0.86 19.07
CA LYS A 66 -6.92 -0.56 18.29
C LYS A 66 -7.00 0.92 17.93
N GLN A 67 -6.74 1.82 18.88
CA GLN A 67 -6.71 3.27 18.63
C GLN A 67 -5.60 3.64 17.63
N LEU A 68 -4.38 3.12 17.81
CA LEU A 68 -3.27 3.35 16.88
C LEU A 68 -3.62 2.86 15.47
N LYS A 69 -4.22 1.67 15.34
CA LYS A 69 -4.65 1.12 14.06
C LYS A 69 -5.73 1.96 13.40
N SER A 70 -6.73 2.44 14.14
CA SER A 70 -7.77 3.33 13.62
C SER A 70 -7.16 4.62 13.09
N ILE A 71 -6.33 5.28 13.90
CA ILE A 71 -5.67 6.53 13.50
C ILE A 71 -4.74 6.31 12.32
N THR A 72 -4.00 5.20 12.28
CA THR A 72 -3.11 4.87 11.15
C THR A 72 -3.93 4.62 9.88
N TYR A 73 -5.07 3.93 9.98
CA TYR A 73 -5.99 3.72 8.86
C TYR A 73 -6.53 5.06 8.34
N GLU A 74 -7.08 5.89 9.22
CA GLU A 74 -7.59 7.23 8.90
C GLU A 74 -6.49 8.12 8.29
N THR A 75 -5.31 8.13 8.89
CA THR A 75 -4.16 8.92 8.39
C THR A 75 -3.69 8.41 7.03
N SER A 76 -3.62 7.09 6.83
CA SER A 76 -3.23 6.51 5.53
C SER A 76 -4.23 6.83 4.44
N PHE A 77 -5.52 6.92 4.79
CA PHE A 77 -6.57 7.35 3.88
C PHE A 77 -6.40 8.82 3.50
N ILE A 78 -6.15 9.70 4.48
CA ILE A 78 -5.88 11.13 4.24
C ILE A 78 -4.65 11.30 3.34
N VAL A 79 -3.52 10.67 3.69
CA VAL A 79 -2.27 10.73 2.91
C VAL A 79 -2.50 10.26 1.48
N ARG A 80 -3.27 9.18 1.27
CA ARG A 80 -3.64 8.67 -0.06
C ARG A 80 -4.43 9.71 -0.86
N THR A 81 -5.45 10.31 -0.26
CA THR A 81 -6.30 11.30 -0.93
C THR A 81 -5.51 12.56 -1.30
N PHE A 82 -4.73 13.11 -0.37
CA PHE A 82 -3.88 14.28 -0.64
C PHE A 82 -2.83 13.97 -1.70
N PHE A 83 -2.21 12.80 -1.64
CA PHE A 83 -1.25 12.37 -2.64
C PHE A 83 -1.87 12.35 -4.05
N PHE A 84 -3.05 11.76 -4.22
CA PHE A 84 -3.71 11.73 -5.53
C PHE A 84 -4.16 13.11 -6.01
N ILE A 85 -4.60 14.00 -5.11
CA ILE A 85 -4.96 15.38 -5.45
C ILE A 85 -3.71 16.14 -5.93
N LEU A 86 -2.62 16.10 -5.18
CA LEU A 86 -1.36 16.76 -5.54
C LEU A 86 -0.77 16.18 -6.82
N PHE A 87 -0.84 14.86 -6.97
CA PHE A 87 -0.42 14.18 -8.19
C PHE A 87 -1.25 14.62 -9.38
N GLY A 88 -2.59 14.62 -9.27
CA GLY A 88 -3.48 15.09 -10.33
C GLY A 88 -3.25 16.56 -10.70
N TYR A 89 -2.97 17.41 -9.71
CA TYR A 89 -2.61 18.81 -9.94
C TYR A 89 -1.28 18.97 -10.68
N SER A 90 -0.31 18.08 -10.45
CA SER A 90 1.00 18.13 -11.10
C SER A 90 1.00 17.69 -12.57
N ILE A 91 -0.12 17.14 -13.08
CA ILE A 91 -0.19 16.60 -14.44
C ILE A 91 -0.40 17.73 -15.45
N ASP A 92 0.44 17.75 -16.48
CA ASP A 92 0.19 18.51 -17.70
C ASP A 92 -0.63 17.66 -18.69
N ILE A 93 -1.90 18.04 -18.87
CA ILE A 93 -2.84 17.34 -19.75
C ILE A 93 -2.42 17.43 -21.22
N GLN A 94 -1.69 18.47 -21.62
CA GLN A 94 -1.24 18.63 -23.01
C GLN A 94 -0.24 17.54 -23.38
N ILE A 95 0.76 17.32 -22.52
CA ILE A 95 1.77 16.28 -22.68
C ILE A 95 1.11 14.89 -22.62
N LEU A 96 0.09 14.71 -21.78
CA LEU A 96 -0.61 13.43 -21.64
C LEU A 96 -1.39 13.01 -22.89
N THR A 97 -1.83 13.99 -23.68
CA THR A 97 -2.65 13.77 -24.88
C THR A 97 -1.80 13.57 -26.13
N GLU A 98 -0.47 13.69 -26.02
CA GLU A 98 0.44 13.40 -27.11
C GLU A 98 0.33 11.93 -27.54
N TRP A 99 0.31 11.70 -28.85
CA TRP A 99 0.14 10.38 -29.44
C TRP A 99 1.23 9.39 -28.99
N GLU A 100 2.47 9.87 -28.87
CA GLU A 100 3.61 9.08 -28.39
C GLU A 100 3.37 8.58 -26.96
N VAL A 101 2.88 9.46 -26.08
CA VAL A 101 2.62 9.17 -24.67
C VAL A 101 1.53 8.12 -24.51
N ILE A 102 0.44 8.23 -25.27
CA ILE A 102 -0.68 7.28 -25.21
C ILE A 102 -0.25 5.90 -25.71
N VAL A 103 0.46 5.82 -26.84
CA VAL A 103 0.87 4.53 -27.44
C VAL A 103 1.90 3.83 -26.56
N ILE A 104 2.96 4.53 -26.16
CA ILE A 104 4.02 3.94 -25.31
C ILE A 104 3.44 3.61 -23.93
N GLY A 105 2.65 4.52 -23.35
CA GLY A 105 2.00 4.33 -22.06
C GLY A 105 1.05 3.13 -22.03
N SER A 106 0.21 2.96 -23.05
CA SER A 106 -0.68 1.79 -23.18
C SER A 106 0.13 0.50 -23.29
N CYS A 107 1.16 0.48 -24.14
CA CYS A 107 2.03 -0.69 -24.30
C CYS A 107 2.67 -1.13 -22.97
N ILE A 108 3.12 -0.17 -22.15
CA ILE A 108 3.66 -0.45 -20.81
C ILE A 108 2.58 -1.01 -19.88
N VAL A 109 1.38 -0.40 -19.86
CA VAL A 109 0.26 -0.89 -19.03
C VAL A 109 -0.13 -2.31 -19.43
N ASP A 110 -0.25 -2.58 -20.73
CA ASP A 110 -0.59 -3.89 -21.27
C ASP A 110 0.48 -4.93 -20.94
N ALA A 111 1.76 -4.59 -21.10
CA ALA A 111 2.86 -5.46 -20.70
C ALA A 111 2.85 -5.76 -19.19
N LEU A 112 2.55 -4.78 -18.35
CA LEU A 112 2.44 -4.96 -16.90
C LEU A 112 1.26 -5.87 -16.53
N LEU A 113 0.10 -5.69 -17.17
CA LEU A 113 -1.08 -6.52 -16.97
C LEU A 113 -0.84 -7.95 -17.46
N LEU A 114 -0.23 -8.13 -18.63
CA LEU A 114 0.14 -9.44 -19.18
C LEU A 114 1.13 -10.17 -18.29
N LEU A 115 2.18 -9.49 -17.82
CA LEU A 115 3.17 -10.10 -16.92
C LEU A 115 2.50 -10.57 -15.63
N ARG A 116 1.60 -9.75 -15.07
CA ARG A 116 0.85 -10.12 -13.86
C ARG A 116 -0.09 -11.28 -14.11
N TYR A 117 -0.83 -11.26 -15.22
CA TYR A 117 -1.71 -12.35 -15.63
C TYR A 117 -0.94 -13.66 -15.75
N LEU A 118 0.22 -13.65 -16.42
CA LEU A 118 1.07 -14.81 -16.58
C LEU A 118 1.60 -15.32 -15.23
N TYR A 119 2.07 -14.42 -14.36
CA TYR A 119 2.51 -14.76 -13.02
C TYR A 119 1.39 -15.46 -12.22
N LEU A 120 0.19 -14.87 -12.20
CA LEU A 120 -0.94 -15.41 -11.45
C LEU A 120 -1.38 -16.78 -12.00
N ARG A 121 -1.46 -16.89 -13.33
CA ARG A 121 -1.87 -18.11 -14.04
C ARG A 121 -0.87 -19.25 -13.87
N TYR A 122 0.43 -18.97 -13.91
CA TYR A 122 1.48 -19.98 -13.89
C TYR A 122 1.89 -20.39 -12.47
N PHE A 123 2.05 -19.43 -11.55
CA PHE A 123 2.54 -19.69 -10.19
C PHE A 123 1.43 -19.99 -9.18
N LEU A 124 0.31 -19.26 -9.21
CA LEU A 124 -0.69 -19.29 -8.14
C LEU A 124 -1.89 -20.21 -8.42
N ARG A 125 -2.24 -20.47 -9.69
CA ARG A 125 -3.39 -21.33 -10.11
C ARG A 125 -4.73 -21.02 -9.40
N THR A 126 -4.88 -19.83 -8.82
CA THR A 126 -6.09 -19.32 -8.18
C THR A 126 -7.02 -18.64 -9.18
N HIS A 127 -8.24 -18.28 -8.76
CA HIS A 127 -9.15 -17.48 -9.57
C HIS A 127 -8.46 -16.17 -10.00
N VAL A 128 -8.34 -15.98 -11.31
CA VAL A 128 -7.54 -14.90 -11.92
C VAL A 128 -8.09 -13.49 -11.61
N LEU A 129 -9.36 -13.44 -11.19
CA LEU A 129 -10.10 -12.27 -10.74
C LEU A 129 -10.50 -12.55 -9.29
N PRO A 130 -10.20 -11.67 -8.30
CA PRO A 130 -9.92 -10.23 -8.37
C PRO A 130 -8.43 -9.82 -8.24
N GLU A 131 -7.53 -10.79 -8.05
CA GLU A 131 -6.10 -10.55 -7.80
C GLU A 131 -5.38 -9.81 -8.94
N LEU A 132 -5.84 -9.94 -10.18
CA LEU A 132 -5.29 -9.18 -11.31
C LEU A 132 -5.53 -7.67 -11.16
N PHE A 133 -6.71 -7.26 -10.69
CA PHE A 133 -7.12 -5.85 -10.52
C PHE A 133 -6.56 -5.21 -9.25
N LEU A 134 -6.26 -6.01 -8.22
CA LEU A 134 -5.59 -5.57 -6.99
C LEU A 134 -4.08 -5.35 -7.20
N MET A 135 -3.70 -4.65 -8.26
CA MET A 135 -2.32 -4.26 -8.49
C MET A 135 -1.85 -3.34 -7.37
N PRO A 136 -0.79 -3.64 -6.60
CA PRO A 136 -0.24 -2.71 -5.61
C PRO A 136 0.59 -1.65 -6.34
N ARG A 137 -0.08 -0.84 -7.17
CA ARG A 137 0.44 0.39 -7.75
C ARG A 137 -0.20 1.53 -6.97
N GLY A 138 0.62 2.45 -6.48
CA GLY A 138 0.14 3.46 -5.54
C GLY A 138 1.21 4.47 -5.19
N LEU A 139 1.10 5.03 -3.99
CA LEU A 139 1.94 6.13 -3.51
C LEU A 139 3.44 5.82 -3.59
N ILE A 140 3.88 4.61 -3.23
CA ILE A 140 5.31 4.24 -3.22
C ILE A 140 5.91 4.24 -4.63
N THR A 141 5.20 3.72 -5.63
CA THR A 141 5.71 3.66 -7.01
C THR A 141 5.89 5.06 -7.60
N VAL A 142 5.00 5.98 -7.26
CA VAL A 142 5.14 7.37 -7.69
C VAL A 142 6.28 8.06 -6.96
N LEU A 143 6.41 7.88 -5.64
CA LEU A 143 7.52 8.45 -4.88
C LEU A 143 8.88 7.93 -5.34
N LEU A 144 9.00 6.62 -5.63
CA LEU A 144 10.22 6.03 -6.17
C LEU A 144 10.58 6.68 -7.50
N PHE A 145 9.59 6.92 -8.36
CA PHE A 145 9.83 7.55 -9.65
C PHE A 145 10.31 9.00 -9.50
N TYR A 146 9.65 9.82 -8.69
CA TYR A 146 10.10 11.20 -8.41
C TYR A 146 11.47 11.26 -7.75
N SER A 147 11.90 10.19 -7.07
CA SER A 147 13.24 10.08 -6.50
C SER A 147 14.33 9.75 -7.53
N ILE A 148 13.99 9.39 -8.77
CA ILE A 148 14.97 9.12 -9.84
C ILE A 148 15.49 10.46 -10.38
N PRO A 149 16.81 10.71 -10.35
CA PRO A 149 17.36 11.97 -10.81
C PRO A 149 17.27 12.09 -12.34
N GLN A 150 16.87 13.28 -12.82
CA GLN A 150 16.60 13.60 -14.24
C GLN A 150 17.73 13.23 -15.21
N ARG A 151 18.99 13.24 -14.75
CA ARG A 151 20.17 12.83 -15.56
C ARG A 151 20.17 11.36 -16.01
N LEU A 152 19.41 10.50 -15.33
CA LEU A 152 19.25 9.08 -15.67
C LEU A 152 17.96 8.82 -16.48
N GLN A 153 17.19 9.88 -16.79
CA GLN A 153 16.00 9.76 -17.62
C GLN A 153 16.42 9.82 -19.09
N LEU A 154 16.00 8.82 -19.85
CA LEU A 154 16.20 8.81 -21.30
C LEU A 154 15.40 9.96 -21.93
N GLY A 155 15.95 10.65 -22.93
CA GLY A 155 15.30 11.80 -23.58
C GLY A 155 13.93 11.49 -24.20
N SER A 156 13.65 10.23 -24.56
CA SER A 156 12.33 9.77 -25.03
C SER A 156 11.40 9.31 -23.90
N PHE A 157 11.89 9.18 -22.67
CA PHE A 157 11.08 8.80 -21.53
C PHE A 157 10.56 10.06 -20.84
N ASN A 158 9.54 10.66 -21.45
CA ASN A 158 8.89 11.86 -20.96
C ASN A 158 8.10 11.55 -19.67
N ASN A 159 8.07 12.49 -18.73
CA ASN A 159 7.24 12.41 -17.52
C ASN A 159 5.76 12.13 -17.84
N GLY A 160 5.29 12.55 -19.03
CA GLY A 160 3.94 12.23 -19.53
C GLY A 160 3.63 10.74 -19.60
N ILE A 161 4.56 9.89 -20.05
CA ILE A 161 4.38 8.42 -20.15
C ILE A 161 4.12 7.83 -18.77
N LEU A 162 4.84 8.31 -17.76
CA LEU A 162 4.72 7.82 -16.40
C LEU A 162 3.42 8.27 -15.75
N PHE A 163 3.07 9.54 -15.93
CA PHE A 163 1.78 10.06 -15.48
C PHE A 163 0.63 9.27 -16.11
N PHE A 164 0.71 8.95 -17.40
CA PHE A 164 -0.26 8.12 -18.09
C PHE A 164 -0.36 6.73 -17.46
N VAL A 165 0.76 6.02 -17.27
CA VAL A 165 0.78 4.67 -16.69
C VAL A 165 0.20 4.67 -15.27
N ILE A 166 0.60 5.63 -14.42
CA ILE A 166 0.13 5.74 -13.03
C ILE A 166 -1.37 6.04 -12.98
N LEU A 167 -1.86 6.99 -13.80
CA LEU A 167 -3.26 7.37 -13.84
C LEU A 167 -4.11 6.20 -14.32
N THR A 168 -3.77 5.59 -15.46
CA THR A 168 -4.51 4.47 -16.06
C THR A 168 -4.58 3.29 -15.10
N THR A 169 -3.48 2.92 -14.44
CA THR A 169 -3.48 1.81 -13.48
C THR A 169 -4.25 2.11 -12.20
N SER A 170 -4.24 3.36 -11.73
CA SER A 170 -5.02 3.78 -10.54
C SER A 170 -6.52 3.75 -10.81
N VAL A 171 -6.93 4.22 -12.00
CA VAL A 171 -8.33 4.15 -12.46
C VAL A 171 -8.77 2.71 -12.66
N LEU A 172 -7.94 1.86 -13.26
CA LEU A 172 -8.22 0.44 -13.45
C LEU A 172 -8.43 -0.28 -12.11
N MET A 173 -7.62 0.02 -11.08
CA MET A 173 -7.82 -0.52 -9.74
C MET A 173 -9.13 -0.03 -9.10
N MET A 174 -9.45 1.26 -9.25
CA MET A 174 -10.71 1.83 -8.74
C MET A 174 -11.92 1.13 -9.34
N PHE A 175 -11.95 0.96 -10.67
CA PHE A 175 -13.01 0.21 -11.35
C PHE A 175 -13.05 -1.26 -10.92
N GLY A 176 -11.89 -1.93 -10.81
CA GLY A 176 -11.81 -3.32 -10.36
C GLY A 176 -12.37 -3.54 -8.96
N LEU A 177 -12.11 -2.62 -8.02
CA LEU A 177 -12.65 -2.66 -6.66
C LEU A 177 -14.15 -2.36 -6.61
N LEU A 178 -14.64 -1.42 -7.44
CA LEU A 178 -16.06 -1.07 -7.48
C LEU A 178 -16.92 -2.20 -8.05
N LEU A 179 -16.48 -2.80 -9.16
CA LEU A 179 -17.17 -3.94 -9.78
C LEU A 179 -17.20 -5.13 -8.81
N TYR A 180 -16.06 -5.45 -8.19
CA TYR A 180 -15.99 -6.61 -7.30
C TYR A 180 -16.67 -6.40 -5.94
N LYS A 181 -16.64 -5.18 -5.39
CA LYS A 181 -17.40 -4.88 -4.16
C LYS A 181 -18.91 -5.05 -4.38
N ALA A 182 -19.41 -4.77 -5.59
CA ALA A 182 -20.81 -5.05 -5.93
C ALA A 182 -21.10 -6.56 -5.93
N ASP A 183 -20.21 -7.38 -6.51
CA ASP A 183 -20.37 -8.84 -6.53
C ASP A 183 -20.32 -9.48 -5.12
N ALA A 184 -19.45 -8.99 -4.24
CA ALA A 184 -19.34 -9.49 -2.87
C ALA A 184 -20.57 -9.16 -1.99
N ILE A 185 -21.27 -8.04 -2.26
CA ILE A 185 -22.51 -7.67 -1.58
C ILE A 185 -23.67 -8.54 -2.08
N ASN A 186 -23.74 -8.79 -3.39
CA ASN A 186 -24.77 -9.65 -4.00
C ASN A 186 -24.72 -11.11 -3.53
N LEU A 187 -23.57 -11.60 -3.08
CA LEU A 187 -23.41 -12.94 -2.49
C LEU A 187 -23.89 -13.02 -1.03
N SER A 188 -23.97 -11.90 -0.31
CA SER A 188 -24.48 -11.85 1.08
C SER A 188 -26.01 -11.75 1.14
N ASP A 189 -26.64 -11.23 0.11
CA ASP A 189 -28.12 -11.05 0.04
C ASP A 189 -28.82 -12.23 -0.67
N GLY A 190 -28.06 -13.23 -1.15
CA GLY A 190 -28.56 -14.35 -1.96
C GLY A 190 -28.81 -15.68 -1.22
N GLU A 191 -28.39 -15.82 0.04
CA GLU A 191 -28.67 -17.02 0.85
C GLU A 191 -29.77 -16.76 1.90
N HIS A 192 -30.98 -16.54 1.41
CA HIS A 192 -32.17 -17.11 2.04
C HIS A 192 -33.31 -17.26 1.02
N PRO A 193 -33.42 -18.44 0.39
CA PRO A 193 -34.72 -18.99 0.03
C PRO A 193 -35.00 -20.22 0.89
N LEU A 194 -35.96 -20.03 1.80
CA LEU A 194 -36.72 -21.03 2.58
C LEU A 194 -35.97 -21.78 3.69
#